data_AF-A0A8S0ZHZ2-F1
#
_entry.id   AF-A0A8S0ZHZ2-F1
#
_cell.length_a   1.000
_cell.length_b   1.000
_cell.length_c   1.000
_cell.angle_alpha   90.00
_cell.angle_beta   90.00
_cell.angle_gamma   90.00
#
_symmetry.space_group_name_H-M   'P 1'
#
loop_
_entity.id
_entity.type
_entity.pdbx_description
1 polymer ?
#
loop_
_entity_poly.entity_id
_entity_poly.type
_entity_poly.pdbx_seq_one_letter_code
_entity_poly.pdbx_strand_id
1 'polypeptide(L)'
;MMFSEDGHKVDPIFLIEELNIIQNEINGKLPFDSNLNSIHFWEKAIIVKAFSTNGTLTFILDIPIVAEQSYNLLHLYSIPNNNDTILIPKNPILILGNDEFAYPHEPCTEIAEDNVICKHLEWQPLLHSTDCIAQLLQHQEPHNCTYATASYDNNIVQQIKENSWIVIMKQDEVVKTICNNDVQYQRNKGVFLITTDNNCKVQIRDRVLMTHKRYINQRETIPLPEHIKSCQCAEHHCGMGGKNQWKIAQYEADCLQGGDTVFRPEGVSSEEGVDGMVDTTLQTDDDQEGRP
;
A
#
# COMPACT_ATOMS: atom_id res chain seq x y z
N MET A 1 -3.78 -7.68 20.45
CA MET A 1 -4.25 -8.27 21.72
C MET A 1 -5.64 -7.69 21.97
N MET A 2 -6.70 -8.51 21.94
CA MET A 2 -8.08 -8.05 22.11
C MET A 2 -8.47 -8.05 23.59
N PHE A 3 -9.05 -6.95 24.09
CA PHE A 3 -9.39 -6.75 25.50
C PHE A 3 -10.91 -6.66 25.70
N SER A 4 -11.43 -7.28 26.77
CA SER A 4 -12.77 -7.00 27.32
C SER A 4 -12.70 -5.94 28.43
N GLU A 5 -13.86 -5.38 28.81
CA GLU A 5 -13.99 -4.32 29.84
C GLU A 5 -13.41 -4.68 31.22
N ASP A 6 -13.29 -5.97 31.53
CA ASP A 6 -12.74 -6.46 32.80
C ASP A 6 -11.20 -6.65 32.76
N GLY A 7 -10.54 -6.28 31.65
CA GLY A 7 -9.14 -6.61 31.42
C GLY A 7 -8.92 -8.10 31.12
N HIS A 8 -10.00 -8.87 30.91
CA HIS A 8 -9.90 -10.25 30.45
C HIS A 8 -9.48 -10.24 28.97
N LYS A 9 -8.28 -10.77 28.73
CA LYS A 9 -7.81 -11.10 27.40
C LYS A 9 -8.73 -12.18 26.83
N VAL A 10 -9.21 -12.00 25.60
CA VAL A 10 -9.91 -13.07 24.89
C VAL A 10 -8.94 -14.25 24.80
N ASP A 11 -9.34 -15.40 25.35
CA ASP A 11 -8.54 -16.62 25.27
C ASP A 11 -8.41 -17.02 23.79
N PRO A 12 -7.19 -17.16 23.24
CA PRO A 12 -6.98 -17.66 21.90
C PRO A 12 -7.74 -18.97 21.60
N ILE A 13 -7.90 -19.84 22.58
CA ILE A 13 -8.60 -21.11 22.44
C ILE A 13 -10.09 -20.87 22.14
N PHE A 14 -10.71 -19.94 22.86
CA PHE A 14 -12.12 -19.58 22.65
C PHE A 14 -12.34 -19.05 21.23
N LEU A 15 -11.47 -18.14 20.75
CA LEU A 15 -11.57 -17.63 19.37
C LEU A 15 -11.44 -18.76 18.34
N ILE A 16 -10.54 -19.72 18.56
CA ILE A 16 -10.38 -20.86 17.65
C ILE A 16 -11.62 -21.75 17.62
N GLU A 17 -12.23 -22.02 18.76
CA GLU A 17 -13.48 -22.79 18.85
C GLU A 17 -14.59 -22.10 18.06
N GLU A 18 -14.79 -20.80 18.26
CA GLU A 18 -15.77 -20.00 17.52
C GLU A 18 -15.49 -19.96 16.02
N LEU A 19 -14.22 -19.81 15.60
CA LEU A 19 -13.86 -19.85 14.19
C LEU A 19 -14.14 -21.20 13.54
N ASN A 20 -13.98 -22.31 14.28
CA ASN A 20 -14.35 -23.63 13.79
C ASN A 20 -15.86 -23.79 13.62
N ILE A 21 -16.66 -23.22 14.53
CA ILE A 21 -18.12 -23.20 14.39
C ILE A 21 -18.50 -22.40 13.14
N ILE A 22 -17.98 -21.17 13.00
CA ILE A 22 -18.23 -20.30 11.84
C ILE A 22 -17.89 -21.02 10.53
N GLN A 23 -16.72 -21.68 10.46
CA GLN A 23 -16.29 -22.40 9.26
C GLN A 23 -17.26 -23.52 8.84
N ASN A 24 -17.99 -24.11 9.78
CA ASN A 24 -18.98 -25.15 9.50
C ASN A 24 -20.35 -24.58 9.07
N GLU A 25 -20.62 -23.31 9.34
CA GLU A 25 -21.91 -22.66 9.07
C GLU A 25 -21.91 -21.79 7.81
N ILE A 26 -20.74 -21.30 7.37
CA ILE A 26 -20.63 -20.41 6.22
C ILE A 26 -20.48 -21.16 4.90
N ASN A 27 -21.07 -20.60 3.84
CA ASN A 27 -20.75 -20.97 2.45
C ASN A 27 -19.55 -20.14 1.99
N GLY A 28 -18.35 -20.56 2.40
CA GLY A 28 -17.10 -19.90 2.06
C GLY A 28 -15.92 -20.46 2.86
N LYS A 29 -14.77 -19.82 2.71
CA LYS A 29 -13.55 -20.23 3.41
C LYS A 29 -13.05 -19.12 4.32
N LEU A 30 -12.62 -19.51 5.51
CA LEU A 30 -11.80 -18.65 6.34
C LEU A 30 -10.41 -18.46 5.70
N PRO A 31 -9.78 -17.27 5.80
CA PRO A 31 -8.50 -17.01 5.16
C PRO A 31 -7.35 -17.86 5.70
N PHE A 32 -7.47 -18.36 6.94
CA PHE A 32 -6.45 -19.16 7.60
C PHE A 32 -7.11 -20.34 8.31
N ASP A 33 -6.31 -21.36 8.61
CA ASP A 33 -6.77 -22.46 9.46
C ASP A 33 -7.14 -21.93 10.85
N SER A 34 -8.14 -22.53 11.49
CA SER A 34 -8.58 -22.19 12.84
C SER A 34 -7.76 -22.97 13.87
N ASN A 35 -6.49 -22.61 14.08
CA ASN A 35 -5.61 -23.26 15.07
C ASN A 35 -4.66 -22.26 15.75
N LEU A 36 -3.95 -22.72 16.80
CA LEU A 36 -3.07 -21.86 17.59
C LEU A 36 -1.87 -21.34 16.79
N ASN A 37 -1.41 -22.05 15.76
CA ASN A 37 -0.25 -21.63 14.99
C ASN A 37 -0.58 -20.43 14.10
N SER A 38 -1.82 -20.30 13.64
CA SER A 38 -2.31 -19.23 12.78
C SER A 38 -2.92 -18.04 13.54
N ILE A 39 -2.95 -18.06 14.88
CA ILE A 39 -3.62 -17.03 15.69
C ILE A 39 -3.10 -15.61 15.41
N HIS A 40 -1.82 -15.48 15.10
CA HIS A 40 -1.20 -14.20 14.79
C HIS A 40 -1.65 -13.63 13.44
N PHE A 41 -2.07 -14.48 12.50
CA PHE A 41 -2.70 -14.02 11.25
C PHE A 41 -4.12 -13.52 11.52
N TRP A 42 -4.86 -14.21 12.38
CA TRP A 42 -6.20 -13.80 12.82
C TRP A 42 -6.20 -12.46 13.52
N GLU A 43 -5.22 -12.21 14.39
CA GLU A 43 -5.05 -10.92 15.06
C GLU A 43 -4.93 -9.75 14.06
N LYS A 44 -4.26 -9.95 12.93
CA LYS A 44 -4.10 -8.94 11.88
C LYS A 44 -5.31 -8.83 10.96
N ALA A 45 -6.02 -9.94 10.73
CA ALA A 45 -7.10 -10.00 9.76
C ALA A 45 -8.46 -9.54 10.32
N ILE A 46 -8.71 -9.78 11.61
CA ILE A 46 -9.97 -9.42 12.26
C ILE A 46 -9.99 -7.91 12.54
N ILE A 47 -11.05 -7.24 12.11
CA ILE A 47 -11.28 -5.84 12.44
C ILE A 47 -12.14 -5.78 13.69
N VAL A 48 -11.65 -5.10 14.73
CA VAL A 48 -12.41 -4.86 15.96
C VAL A 48 -13.12 -3.52 15.85
N LYS A 49 -14.44 -3.53 15.98
CA LYS A 49 -15.26 -2.33 16.14
C LYS A 49 -15.75 -2.28 17.58
N ALA A 50 -15.85 -1.09 18.15
CA ALA A 50 -16.35 -0.89 19.50
C ALA A 50 -17.40 0.23 19.51
N PHE A 51 -18.52 -0.02 20.19
CA PHE A 51 -19.61 0.96 20.33
C PHE A 51 -20.04 1.03 21.78
N SER A 52 -20.19 2.24 22.32
CA SER A 52 -20.74 2.44 23.66
C SER A 52 -22.17 2.95 23.56
N THR A 53 -23.11 2.22 24.16
CA THR A 53 -24.53 2.61 24.20
C THR A 53 -25.07 2.36 25.61
N ASN A 54 -25.70 3.36 26.22
CA ASN A 54 -26.32 3.27 27.56
C ASN A 54 -25.38 2.72 28.65
N GLY A 55 -24.08 3.03 28.57
CA GLY A 55 -23.09 2.54 29.54
C GLY A 55 -22.63 1.09 29.32
N THR A 56 -23.01 0.45 28.22
CA THR A 56 -22.46 -0.84 27.78
C THR A 56 -21.49 -0.62 26.63
N LEU A 57 -20.30 -1.23 26.68
CA LEU A 57 -19.37 -1.30 25.55
C LEU A 57 -19.54 -2.63 24.83
N THR A 58 -19.92 -2.56 23.56
CA THR A 58 -20.07 -3.73 22.69
C THR A 58 -18.89 -3.78 21.72
N PHE A 59 -18.19 -4.90 21.69
CA PHE A 59 -17.17 -5.20 20.69
C PHE A 59 -17.77 -6.08 19.59
N ILE A 60 -17.48 -5.74 18.34
CA ILE A 60 -17.86 -6.51 17.16
C ILE A 60 -16.57 -6.92 16.46
N LEU A 61 -16.41 -8.23 16.26
CA LEU A 61 -15.28 -8.81 15.54
C LEU A 61 -15.72 -9.09 14.11
N ASP A 62 -15.25 -8.26 13.18
CA ASP A 62 -15.46 -8.48 11.75
C ASP A 62 -14.43 -9.50 11.26
N ILE A 63 -14.87 -10.75 11.14
CA ILE A 63 -14.06 -11.87 10.65
C ILE A 63 -14.20 -11.92 9.11
N PRO A 64 -13.10 -11.77 8.35
CA PRO A 64 -13.16 -11.81 6.90
C PRO A 64 -13.44 -13.24 6.41
N ILE A 65 -14.31 -13.36 5.42
CA ILE A 65 -14.54 -14.57 4.62
C ILE A 65 -13.88 -14.32 3.26
N VAL A 66 -13.15 -15.30 2.74
CA VAL A 66 -12.46 -15.19 1.45
C VAL A 66 -13.04 -16.17 0.43
N ALA A 67 -12.76 -15.89 -0.84
CA ALA A 67 -13.03 -16.82 -1.92
C ALA A 67 -12.22 -18.12 -1.73
N GLU A 68 -12.73 -19.24 -2.27
CA GLU A 68 -12.04 -20.52 -2.19
C GLU A 68 -10.75 -20.55 -3.02
N GLN A 69 -10.74 -19.84 -4.15
CA GLN A 69 -9.60 -19.77 -5.04
C GLN A 69 -8.62 -18.66 -4.63
N SER A 70 -7.33 -18.94 -4.79
CA SER A 70 -6.28 -17.95 -4.62
C SER A 70 -6.13 -17.10 -5.88
N TYR A 71 -5.67 -15.87 -5.68
CA TYR A 71 -5.44 -14.91 -6.74
C TYR A 71 -4.01 -14.38 -6.65
N ASN A 72 -3.47 -13.97 -7.79
CA ASN A 72 -2.14 -13.35 -7.86
C ASN A 72 -2.27 -11.84 -7.70
N LEU A 73 -1.58 -11.27 -6.71
CA LEU A 73 -1.41 -9.83 -6.59
C LEU A 73 -0.20 -9.39 -7.43
N LEU A 74 -0.47 -8.67 -8.51
CA LEU A 74 0.54 -8.18 -9.44
C LEU A 74 0.80 -6.69 -9.20
N HIS A 75 2.06 -6.33 -8.99
CA HIS A 75 2.52 -4.94 -8.99
C HIS A 75 2.94 -4.54 -10.40
N LEU A 76 2.29 -3.54 -10.95
CA LEU A 76 2.52 -3.05 -12.30
C LEU A 76 3.54 -1.90 -12.28
N TYR A 77 4.67 -2.10 -12.96
CA TYR A 77 5.71 -1.10 -13.09
C TYR A 77 5.76 -0.57 -14.53
N SER A 78 5.64 0.74 -14.69
CA SER A 78 5.83 1.41 -15.99
C SER A 78 7.31 1.43 -16.35
N ILE A 79 7.66 0.70 -17.40
CA ILE A 79 9.03 0.52 -17.88
C ILE A 79 9.13 1.08 -19.31
N PRO A 80 10.15 1.91 -19.62
CA PRO A 80 10.32 2.45 -20.97
C PRO A 80 10.73 1.35 -21.94
N ASN A 81 10.16 1.37 -23.13
CA ASN A 81 10.58 0.53 -24.24
C ASN A 81 11.75 1.17 -25.02
N ASN A 82 12.14 0.54 -26.14
CA ASN A 82 13.23 1.03 -27.00
C ASN A 82 12.98 2.40 -27.65
N ASN A 83 11.73 2.88 -27.66
CA ASN A 83 11.34 4.19 -28.19
C ASN A 83 11.15 5.21 -27.05
N ASP A 84 11.63 4.91 -25.84
CA ASP A 84 11.44 5.72 -24.64
C ASP A 84 9.97 6.00 -24.33
N THR A 85 9.06 5.12 -24.73
CA THR A 85 7.65 5.21 -24.33
C THR A 85 7.33 4.24 -23.20
N ILE A 86 6.57 4.73 -22.23
CA ILE A 86 6.05 3.97 -21.10
C ILE A 86 4.55 3.77 -21.26
N LEU A 87 4.09 2.60 -20.84
CA LEU A 87 2.66 2.35 -20.63
C LEU A 87 2.31 2.74 -19.20
N ILE A 88 1.29 3.58 -19.04
CA ILE A 88 0.79 4.01 -17.74
C ILE A 88 -0.44 3.14 -17.39
N PRO A 89 -0.32 2.21 -16.43
CA PRO A 89 -1.45 1.42 -16.00
C PRO A 89 -2.46 2.32 -15.26
N LYS A 90 -3.75 2.00 -15.37
CA LYS A 90 -4.81 2.73 -14.65
C LYS A 90 -4.67 2.64 -13.13
N ASN A 91 -4.11 1.53 -12.65
CA ASN A 91 -3.84 1.27 -11.24
C ASN A 91 -2.49 0.56 -11.11
N PRO A 92 -1.65 0.87 -10.11
CA PRO A 92 -0.36 0.21 -9.90
C PRO A 92 -0.45 -1.24 -9.43
N ILE A 93 -1.63 -1.72 -9.05
CA ILE A 93 -1.86 -3.07 -8.53
C ILE A 93 -3.00 -3.73 -9.30
N LEU A 94 -2.83 -5.00 -9.66
CA LEU A 94 -3.83 -5.82 -10.33
C LEU A 94 -3.97 -7.15 -9.58
N ILE A 95 -5.20 -7.59 -9.36
CA ILE A 95 -5.48 -8.93 -8.82
C ILE A 95 -5.91 -9.80 -9.99
N LEU A 96 -5.21 -10.92 -10.20
CA LEU A 96 -5.40 -11.79 -11.35
C LEU A 96 -5.82 -13.20 -10.91
N GLY A 97 -6.99 -13.63 -11.39
CA GLY A 97 -7.47 -15.00 -11.30
C GLY A 97 -7.20 -15.78 -12.59
N ASN A 98 -7.88 -16.92 -12.75
CA ASN A 98 -7.74 -17.75 -13.94
C ASN A 98 -8.43 -17.14 -15.17
N ASP A 99 -9.62 -16.60 -14.98
CA ASP A 99 -10.53 -16.10 -16.01
C ASP A 99 -11.08 -14.70 -15.70
N GLU A 100 -10.65 -14.11 -14.59
CA GLU A 100 -11.09 -12.80 -14.11
C GLU A 100 -9.93 -11.99 -13.52
N PHE A 101 -10.12 -10.68 -13.45
CA PHE A 101 -9.19 -9.78 -12.78
C PHE A 101 -9.95 -8.63 -12.11
N ALA A 102 -9.29 -7.95 -11.17
CA ALA A 102 -9.83 -6.77 -10.52
C ALA A 102 -8.73 -5.77 -10.17
N TYR A 103 -9.09 -4.49 -10.20
CA TYR A 103 -8.26 -3.42 -9.65
C TYR A 103 -8.77 -3.10 -8.24
N PRO A 104 -7.91 -3.11 -7.21
CA PRO A 104 -8.33 -2.77 -5.86
C PRO A 104 -8.60 -1.26 -5.74
N HIS A 105 -9.76 -0.91 -5.18
CA HIS A 105 -10.15 0.48 -4.89
C HIS A 105 -9.44 1.04 -3.64
N GLU A 106 -8.99 0.14 -2.77
CA GLU A 106 -8.30 0.45 -1.52
C GLU A 106 -7.08 -0.47 -1.34
N PRO A 107 -6.06 -0.06 -0.57
CA PRO A 107 -4.90 -0.91 -0.33
C PRO A 107 -5.28 -2.26 0.30
N CYS A 108 -4.72 -3.35 -0.23
CA CYS A 108 -4.86 -4.65 0.39
C CYS A 108 -4.12 -4.70 1.74
N THR A 109 -4.66 -5.45 2.69
CA THR A 109 -4.04 -5.63 4.02
C THR A 109 -3.03 -6.77 3.97
N GLU A 110 -1.76 -6.46 4.22
CA GLU A 110 -0.71 -7.47 4.36
C GLU A 110 -0.83 -8.19 5.70
N ILE A 111 -1.05 -9.50 5.64
CA ILE A 111 -1.15 -10.36 6.83
C ILE A 111 0.20 -11.03 7.11
N ALA A 112 0.85 -11.51 6.04
CA ALA A 112 2.20 -12.07 6.06
C ALA A 112 2.90 -11.75 4.73
N GLU A 113 4.20 -12.08 4.61
CA GLU A 113 5.04 -11.71 3.45
C GLU A 113 4.42 -12.09 2.10
N ASP A 114 3.70 -13.22 2.04
CA ASP A 114 3.04 -13.71 0.81
C ASP A 114 1.51 -13.87 0.98
N ASN A 115 0.91 -13.29 2.03
CA ASN A 115 -0.52 -13.38 2.28
C ASN A 115 -1.13 -11.99 2.45
N VAL A 116 -1.97 -11.61 1.49
CA VAL A 116 -2.70 -10.35 1.46
C VAL A 116 -4.20 -10.59 1.43
N ILE A 117 -4.97 -9.71 2.08
CA ILE A 117 -6.43 -9.70 2.00
C ILE A 117 -6.86 -8.40 1.33
N CYS A 118 -7.53 -8.52 0.20
CA CYS A 118 -8.11 -7.41 -0.54
C CYS A 118 -9.64 -7.41 -0.38
N LYS A 119 -10.26 -6.23 -0.35
CA LYS A 119 -11.71 -6.05 -0.17
C LYS A 119 -12.28 -5.17 -1.29
N HIS A 120 -13.60 -5.20 -1.43
CA HIS A 120 -14.34 -4.36 -2.39
C HIS A 120 -13.82 -4.45 -3.84
N LEU A 121 -13.65 -5.68 -4.31
CA LEU A 121 -13.17 -5.97 -5.65
C LEU A 121 -14.33 -5.99 -6.65
N GLU A 122 -14.14 -5.31 -7.76
CA GLU A 122 -15.03 -5.35 -8.92
C GLU A 122 -14.40 -6.25 -9.98
N TRP A 123 -14.82 -7.51 -9.99
CA TRP A 123 -14.31 -8.51 -10.92
C TRP A 123 -14.75 -8.23 -12.36
N GLN A 124 -13.80 -8.36 -13.28
CA GLN A 124 -14.01 -8.22 -14.71
C GLN A 124 -13.52 -9.50 -15.40
N PRO A 125 -14.23 -9.96 -16.46
CA PRO A 125 -13.78 -11.11 -17.22
C PRO A 125 -12.44 -10.80 -17.89
N LEU A 126 -11.48 -11.71 -17.78
CA LEU A 126 -10.20 -11.60 -18.47
C LEU A 126 -10.43 -11.81 -19.98
N LEU A 127 -11.13 -12.89 -20.34
CA LEU A 127 -11.39 -13.22 -21.74
C LEU A 127 -12.21 -12.11 -22.44
N HIS A 128 -11.72 -11.65 -23.59
CA HIS A 128 -12.32 -10.55 -24.37
C HIS A 128 -12.43 -9.21 -23.62
N SER A 129 -11.61 -9.01 -22.58
CA SER A 129 -11.53 -7.72 -21.90
C SER A 129 -11.11 -6.60 -22.86
N THR A 130 -11.68 -5.41 -22.64
CA THR A 130 -11.26 -4.17 -23.30
C THR A 130 -10.22 -3.40 -22.48
N ASP A 131 -9.84 -3.92 -21.30
CA ASP A 131 -8.80 -3.33 -20.48
C ASP A 131 -7.40 -3.60 -21.05
N CYS A 132 -6.62 -2.53 -21.17
CA CYS A 132 -5.29 -2.55 -21.75
C CYS A 132 -4.36 -3.60 -21.10
N ILE A 133 -4.31 -3.67 -19.75
CA ILE A 133 -3.42 -4.59 -19.05
C ILE A 133 -3.92 -6.03 -19.20
N ALA A 134 -5.23 -6.23 -19.10
CA ALA A 134 -5.84 -7.55 -19.31
C ALA A 134 -5.55 -8.11 -20.72
N GLN A 135 -5.59 -7.27 -21.76
CA GLN A 135 -5.23 -7.65 -23.12
C GLN A 135 -3.76 -8.03 -23.24
N LEU A 136 -2.86 -7.26 -22.62
CA LEU A 136 -1.43 -7.56 -22.56
C LEU A 136 -1.14 -8.91 -21.89
N LEU A 137 -1.80 -9.20 -20.77
CA LEU A 137 -1.65 -10.49 -20.07
C LEU A 137 -2.12 -11.68 -20.92
N GLN A 138 -3.05 -11.45 -21.84
CA GLN A 138 -3.52 -12.44 -22.80
C GLN A 138 -2.69 -12.48 -24.10
N HIS A 139 -1.59 -11.76 -24.17
CA HIS A 139 -0.76 -11.62 -25.37
C HIS A 139 -1.53 -11.09 -26.59
N GLN A 140 -2.56 -10.28 -26.35
CA GLN A 140 -3.32 -9.60 -27.40
C GLN A 140 -2.68 -8.24 -27.70
N GLU A 141 -2.94 -7.70 -28.90
CA GLU A 141 -2.58 -6.32 -29.21
C GLU A 141 -3.48 -5.38 -28.41
N PRO A 142 -2.92 -4.56 -27.50
CA PRO A 142 -3.74 -3.85 -26.55
C PRO A 142 -4.28 -2.55 -27.15
N HIS A 143 -5.53 -2.25 -26.85
CA HIS A 143 -6.23 -1.04 -27.26
C HIS A 143 -6.54 -0.18 -26.02
N ASN A 144 -6.82 1.11 -26.22
CA ASN A 144 -7.17 2.04 -25.14
C ASN A 144 -6.14 2.16 -24.01
N CYS A 145 -4.87 1.92 -24.31
CA CYS A 145 -3.77 2.14 -23.39
C CYS A 145 -3.37 3.61 -23.33
N THR A 146 -2.98 4.07 -22.15
CA THR A 146 -2.34 5.39 -21.99
C THR A 146 -0.84 5.23 -22.08
N TYR A 147 -0.23 5.95 -23.01
CA TYR A 147 1.22 5.99 -23.19
C TYR A 147 1.77 7.37 -22.88
N ALA A 148 3.00 7.43 -22.37
CA ALA A 148 3.74 8.66 -22.21
C ALA A 148 5.19 8.46 -22.70
N THR A 149 5.83 9.55 -23.12
CA THR A 149 7.26 9.56 -23.41
C THR A 149 8.02 9.79 -22.11
N ALA A 150 8.95 8.89 -21.78
CA ALA A 150 9.83 9.01 -20.64
C ALA A 150 11.14 9.66 -21.08
N SER A 151 11.48 10.81 -20.48
CA SER A 151 12.80 11.40 -20.62
C SER A 151 13.54 11.27 -19.29
N TYR A 152 14.71 10.65 -19.33
CA TYR A 152 15.58 10.49 -18.17
C TYR A 152 17.03 10.68 -18.61
N ASP A 153 17.82 11.43 -17.84
CA ASP A 153 19.22 11.73 -18.16
C ASP A 153 20.21 10.75 -17.54
N ASN A 154 19.79 10.12 -16.44
CA ASN A 154 20.60 9.21 -15.66
C ASN A 154 19.92 7.84 -15.56
N ASN A 155 20.69 6.81 -15.22
CA ASN A 155 20.11 5.50 -14.97
C ASN A 155 19.15 5.55 -13.79
N ILE A 156 18.10 4.76 -13.91
CA ILE A 156 17.12 4.57 -12.85
C ILE A 156 17.43 3.22 -12.19
N VAL A 157 17.50 3.22 -10.87
CA VAL A 157 17.63 2.00 -10.07
C VAL A 157 16.58 2.08 -8.99
N GLN A 158 15.59 1.20 -9.04
CA GLN A 158 14.45 1.17 -8.14
C GLN A 158 14.39 -0.19 -7.45
N GLN A 159 14.45 -0.20 -6.13
CA GLN A 159 14.23 -1.42 -5.36
C GLN A 159 12.76 -1.80 -5.39
N ILE A 160 12.45 -3.07 -5.69
CA ILE A 160 11.08 -3.59 -5.78
C ILE A 160 10.73 -4.60 -4.69
N LYS A 161 11.72 -5.36 -4.21
CA LYS A 161 11.62 -6.26 -3.03
C LYS A 161 12.98 -6.27 -2.34
N GLU A 162 13.06 -6.91 -1.18
CA GLU A 162 14.35 -7.35 -0.65
C GLU A 162 15.17 -8.02 -1.75
N ASN A 163 16.41 -7.54 -1.91
CA ASN A 163 17.39 -8.09 -2.83
C ASN A 163 17.02 -8.06 -4.32
N SER A 164 16.03 -7.23 -4.71
CA SER A 164 15.54 -7.13 -6.09
C SER A 164 15.38 -5.68 -6.53
N TRP A 165 15.94 -5.32 -7.68
CA TRP A 165 15.90 -3.97 -8.24
C TRP A 165 15.58 -3.98 -9.73
N ILE A 166 14.70 -3.09 -10.17
CA ILE A 166 14.55 -2.72 -11.58
C ILE A 166 15.64 -1.71 -11.90
N VAL A 167 16.39 -1.97 -12.97
CA VAL A 167 17.44 -1.08 -13.46
C VAL A 167 17.16 -0.70 -14.90
N ILE A 168 17.18 0.60 -15.18
CA ILE A 168 17.00 1.20 -16.50
C ILE A 168 18.29 1.97 -16.83
N MET A 169 19.06 1.46 -17.79
CA MET A 169 20.31 2.06 -18.26
C MET A 169 20.13 2.73 -19.60
N LYS A 170 20.36 4.05 -19.64
CA LYS A 170 20.27 4.86 -20.87
C LYS A 170 21.39 4.52 -21.87
N GLN A 171 22.58 4.23 -21.34
CA GLN A 171 23.77 3.94 -22.12
C GLN A 171 24.47 2.67 -21.62
N ASP A 172 25.39 2.15 -22.42
CA ASP A 172 26.19 0.97 -22.05
C ASP A 172 27.02 1.25 -20.80
N GLU A 173 26.83 0.43 -19.77
CA GLU A 173 27.52 0.59 -18.49
C GLU A 173 28.05 -0.69 -17.90
N VAL A 174 29.16 -0.55 -17.19
CA VAL A 174 29.80 -1.66 -16.49
C VAL A 174 29.08 -1.90 -15.16
N VAL A 175 28.42 -3.03 -15.06
CA VAL A 175 27.92 -3.62 -13.83
C VAL A 175 29.00 -4.51 -13.25
N LYS A 176 29.41 -4.22 -12.02
CA LYS A 176 30.39 -5.02 -11.28
C LYS A 176 29.69 -5.79 -10.18
N THR A 177 29.70 -7.11 -10.26
CA THR A 177 29.16 -8.00 -9.23
C THR A 177 30.30 -8.59 -8.42
N ILE A 178 30.23 -8.46 -7.09
CA ILE A 178 31.23 -8.95 -6.15
C ILE A 178 30.53 -9.92 -5.20
N CYS A 179 30.86 -11.21 -5.28
CA CYS A 179 30.31 -12.24 -4.42
C CYS A 179 31.47 -12.98 -3.74
N ASN A 180 31.60 -12.87 -2.41
CA ASN A 180 32.76 -13.39 -1.68
C ASN A 180 34.10 -12.86 -2.27
N ASN A 181 34.86 -13.71 -2.96
CA ASN A 181 36.13 -13.37 -3.62
C ASN A 181 36.01 -13.28 -5.15
N ASP A 182 34.83 -13.60 -5.70
CA ASP A 182 34.61 -13.60 -7.14
C ASP A 182 34.11 -12.22 -7.58
N VAL A 183 34.77 -11.67 -8.59
CA VAL A 183 34.41 -10.39 -9.19
C VAL A 183 34.08 -10.62 -10.66
N GLN A 184 32.87 -10.26 -11.03
CA GLN A 184 32.39 -10.32 -12.40
C GLN A 184 32.08 -8.92 -12.91
N TYR A 185 32.38 -8.68 -14.19
CA TYR A 185 32.11 -7.43 -14.88
C TYR A 185 31.26 -7.74 -16.11
N GLN A 186 30.17 -7.02 -16.26
CA GLN A 186 29.28 -7.13 -17.42
C GLN A 186 28.97 -5.73 -17.94
N ARG A 187 28.89 -5.57 -19.27
CA ARG A 187 28.35 -4.35 -19.87
C ARG A 187 26.89 -4.57 -20.21
N ASN A 188 26.03 -3.71 -19.68
CA ASN A 188 24.58 -3.78 -19.86
C ASN A 188 24.03 -2.43 -20.36
N LYS A 189 22.92 -2.50 -21.09
CA LYS A 189 22.12 -1.37 -21.54
C LYS A 189 20.65 -1.79 -21.60
N GLY A 190 19.75 -0.82 -21.43
CA GLY A 190 18.31 -1.05 -21.45
C GLY A 190 17.79 -1.41 -20.07
N VAL A 191 16.71 -2.18 -20.04
CA VAL A 191 15.98 -2.52 -18.82
C VAL A 191 16.28 -3.95 -18.42
N PHE A 192 16.59 -4.15 -17.14
CA PHE A 192 16.77 -5.48 -16.59
C PHE A 192 16.47 -5.53 -15.09
N LEU A 193 16.16 -6.74 -14.61
CA LEU A 193 15.96 -7.04 -13.20
C LEU A 193 17.28 -7.53 -12.62
N ILE A 194 17.72 -6.92 -11.52
CA ILE A 194 18.84 -7.40 -10.73
C ILE A 194 18.29 -8.06 -9.48
N THR A 195 18.62 -9.34 -9.30
CA THR A 195 18.42 -10.07 -8.04
C THR A 195 19.79 -10.44 -7.47
N THR A 196 19.96 -10.34 -6.14
CA THR A 196 21.25 -10.62 -5.50
C THR A 196 21.11 -11.55 -4.31
N ASP A 197 22.06 -12.47 -4.14
CA ASP A 197 22.13 -13.26 -2.92
C ASP A 197 22.72 -12.48 -1.74
N ASN A 198 22.48 -12.96 -0.51
CA ASN A 198 22.86 -12.31 0.75
C ASN A 198 24.36 -11.98 0.94
N ASN A 199 25.23 -12.51 0.08
CA ASN A 199 26.69 -12.30 0.13
C ASN A 199 27.25 -11.59 -1.11
N CYS A 200 26.38 -11.05 -1.97
CA CYS A 200 26.76 -10.35 -3.18
C CYS A 200 26.53 -8.83 -3.05
N LYS A 201 27.37 -8.07 -3.74
CA LYS A 201 27.25 -6.62 -3.92
C LYS A 201 27.29 -6.33 -5.41
N VAL A 202 26.34 -5.53 -5.90
CA VAL A 202 26.31 -5.10 -7.29
C VAL A 202 26.60 -3.61 -7.34
N GLN A 203 27.66 -3.22 -8.04
CA GLN A 203 28.05 -1.84 -8.21
C GLN A 203 27.72 -1.37 -9.63
N ILE A 204 27.01 -0.25 -9.72
CA ILE A 204 26.62 0.43 -10.95
C ILE A 204 27.03 1.89 -10.79
N ARG A 205 28.09 2.31 -11.49
CA ARG A 205 28.77 3.60 -11.26
C ARG A 205 29.11 3.81 -9.76
N ASP A 206 28.48 4.81 -9.16
CA ASP A 206 28.58 5.27 -7.78
C ASP A 206 27.56 4.60 -6.84
N ARG A 207 26.61 3.82 -7.38
CA ARG A 207 25.61 3.10 -6.59
C ARG A 207 26.06 1.68 -6.26
N VAL A 208 25.86 1.25 -5.02
CA VAL A 208 26.10 -0.11 -4.56
C VAL A 208 24.79 -0.71 -4.07
N LEU A 209 24.34 -1.76 -4.74
CA LEU A 209 23.19 -2.56 -4.37
C LEU A 209 23.68 -3.73 -3.52
N MET A 210 23.07 -3.90 -2.36
CA MET A 210 23.39 -4.98 -1.44
C MET A 210 22.16 -5.38 -0.66
N THR A 211 22.19 -6.61 -0.18
CA THR A 211 21.16 -7.13 0.71
C THR A 211 21.22 -6.40 2.04
N HIS A 212 20.11 -5.77 2.46
CA HIS A 212 20.00 -5.27 3.81
C HIS A 212 19.84 -6.49 4.71
N LYS A 213 20.93 -6.93 5.36
CA LYS A 213 20.78 -7.82 6.51
C LYS A 213 20.09 -7.02 7.60
N ARG A 214 18.77 -7.16 7.74
CA ARG A 214 18.01 -6.74 8.93
C ARG A 214 18.48 -7.62 10.10
N TYR A 215 19.65 -7.30 10.65
CA TYR A 215 19.98 -7.77 11.99
C TYR A 215 19.09 -7.00 12.95
N ILE A 216 17.97 -7.61 13.35
CA ILE A 216 17.30 -7.18 14.58
C ILE A 216 18.30 -7.55 15.69
N ASN A 217 19.11 -6.59 16.10
CA ASN A 217 19.88 -6.73 17.34
C ASN A 217 18.87 -6.76 18.48
N GLN A 218 18.31 -7.93 18.79
CA GLN A 218 17.62 -8.20 20.06
C GLN A 218 18.68 -8.19 21.19
N ARG A 219 19.27 -7.02 21.44
CA ARG A 219 19.94 -6.70 22.69
C ARG A 219 19.22 -5.59 23.45
N GLU A 220 18.28 -4.91 22.81
CA GLU A 220 17.32 -4.09 23.53
C GLU A 220 16.19 -5.00 23.99
N THR A 221 16.07 -5.15 25.31
CA THR A 221 14.91 -5.73 25.95
C THR A 221 13.70 -4.98 25.41
N ILE A 222 12.79 -5.66 24.71
CA ILE A 222 11.52 -5.06 24.30
C ILE A 222 10.89 -4.54 25.59
N PRO A 223 10.75 -3.21 25.79
CA PRO A 223 10.18 -2.72 27.03
C PRO A 223 8.75 -3.26 27.08
N LEU A 224 8.45 -4.05 28.10
CA LEU A 224 7.08 -4.39 28.43
C LEU A 224 6.33 -3.06 28.61
N PRO A 225 5.09 -2.93 28.11
CA PRO A 225 4.30 -1.73 28.35
C PRO A 225 4.28 -1.48 29.86
N GLU A 226 4.94 -0.41 30.30
CA GLU A 226 4.80 0.04 31.67
C GLU A 226 3.32 0.33 31.88
N HIS A 227 2.74 -0.18 32.96
CA HIS A 227 1.37 0.10 33.34
C HIS A 227 1.13 1.61 33.24
N ILE A 228 0.40 2.02 32.20
CA ILE A 228 -0.08 3.38 32.06
C ILE A 228 -0.90 3.63 33.32
N LYS A 229 -0.34 4.41 34.25
CA LYS A 229 -1.05 4.84 35.44
C LYS A 229 -2.32 5.48 34.94
N SER A 230 -3.46 4.92 35.35
CA SER A 230 -4.79 5.40 35.02
C SER A 230 -4.81 6.92 35.01
N CYS A 231 -5.07 7.53 33.85
CA CYS A 231 -5.46 8.92 33.81
C CYS A 231 -6.70 9.04 34.70
N GLN A 232 -6.53 9.60 35.89
CA GLN A 232 -7.66 10.07 36.68
C GLN A 232 -8.25 11.22 35.88
N CYS A 233 -9.35 10.95 35.18
CA CYS A 233 -10.18 12.01 34.66
C CYS A 233 -10.60 12.87 35.85
N ALA A 234 -10.04 14.08 35.93
CA ALA A 234 -10.53 15.09 36.86
C ALA A 234 -12.01 15.29 36.56
N GLU A 235 -12.85 15.13 37.58
CA GLU A 235 -14.29 15.40 37.56
C GLU A 235 -14.52 16.89 37.26
N HIS A 236 -14.44 17.28 35.99
CA HIS A 236 -14.99 18.55 35.54
C HIS A 236 -16.43 18.32 35.11
N HIS A 237 -17.34 18.83 35.94
CA HIS A 237 -18.78 18.94 35.70
C HIS A 237 -19.10 19.41 34.27
N CYS A 238 -19.46 18.48 33.38
CA CYS A 238 -20.19 18.80 32.15
C CYS A 238 -21.66 19.04 32.52
N GLY A 239 -22.00 20.32 32.67
CA GLY A 239 -23.39 20.77 32.84
C GLY A 239 -24.24 20.40 31.63
N MET A 240 -25.42 19.84 31.90
CA MET A 240 -26.45 19.62 30.90
C MET A 240 -26.95 20.95 30.34
N GLY A 241 -26.60 21.25 29.10
CA GLY A 241 -27.20 22.31 28.29
C GLY A 241 -27.68 21.72 26.97
N GLY A 242 -28.98 21.48 26.86
CA GLY A 242 -29.60 20.91 25.67
C GLY A 242 -29.55 21.84 24.46
N LYS A 243 -29.26 21.25 23.29
CA LYS A 243 -30.05 21.31 22.05
C LYS A 243 -29.27 20.68 20.89
N ASN A 244 -29.88 19.65 20.33
CA ASN A 244 -29.67 18.97 19.05
C ASN A 244 -28.80 19.71 18.00
N GLN A 245 -27.58 19.20 17.78
CA GLN A 245 -26.93 19.16 16.47
C GLN A 245 -25.68 18.26 16.56
N TRP A 246 -25.73 17.09 15.92
CA TRP A 246 -24.58 16.20 15.80
C TRP A 246 -23.69 16.68 14.65
N LYS A 247 -22.59 17.37 14.99
CA LYS A 247 -21.40 17.45 14.13
C LYS A 247 -20.38 16.46 14.66
N ILE A 248 -19.95 15.53 13.81
CA ILE A 248 -18.85 14.61 14.07
C ILE A 248 -17.58 15.47 14.13
N ALA A 249 -17.05 15.69 15.32
CA ALA A 249 -15.70 16.21 15.51
C ALA A 249 -14.77 15.01 15.68
N GLN A 250 -13.86 14.82 14.72
CA GLN A 250 -12.66 14.02 14.92
C GLN A 250 -11.83 14.70 16.01
N TYR A 251 -11.61 14.00 17.13
CA TYR A 251 -10.65 14.41 18.14
C TYR A 251 -9.33 13.68 17.88
N GLU A 252 -8.32 14.40 17.41
CA GLU A 252 -6.93 14.09 17.71
C GLU A 252 -6.68 14.46 19.17
N ALA A 253 -6.30 13.47 19.98
CA ALA A 253 -5.90 13.68 21.36
C ALA A 253 -4.38 13.87 21.42
N ASP A 254 -3.94 15.13 21.30
CA ASP A 254 -2.57 15.52 21.63
C ASP A 254 -2.42 15.65 23.15
N CYS A 255 -1.73 14.68 23.76
CA CYS A 255 -1.21 14.80 25.10
C CYS A 255 0.07 15.66 25.09
N LEU A 256 -0.07 16.98 24.97
CA LEU A 256 1.04 17.91 25.20
C LEU A 256 1.07 18.39 26.65
N GLN A 257 2.21 18.14 27.29
CA GLN A 257 2.54 18.57 28.63
C GLN A 257 2.57 20.09 28.73
N GLY A 258 1.93 20.63 29.78
CA GLY A 258 1.92 22.05 30.07
C GLY A 258 3.29 22.59 30.44
N GLY A 259 3.60 23.77 29.91
CA GLY A 259 4.73 24.61 30.30
C GLY A 259 4.48 26.04 29.79
N ASP A 260 4.23 26.94 30.74
CA ASP A 260 3.87 28.34 30.55
C ASP A 260 4.82 29.12 29.63
N THR A 261 4.28 30.00 28.78
CA THR A 261 4.77 31.38 28.65
C THR A 261 3.82 32.27 27.84
N VAL A 262 3.60 33.46 28.39
CA VAL A 262 2.78 34.58 27.94
C VAL A 262 3.58 35.46 26.96
N PHE A 263 3.00 35.90 25.84
CA PHE A 263 2.84 37.33 25.47
C PHE A 263 2.13 37.50 24.11
N ARG A 264 1.56 38.70 23.95
CA ARG A 264 0.42 39.15 23.13
C ARG A 264 0.90 39.88 21.82
N PRO A 265 0.04 40.52 21.00
CA PRO A 265 -0.01 40.31 19.53
C PRO A 265 0.26 41.59 18.68
N GLU A 266 0.24 41.45 17.35
CA GLU A 266 -0.04 42.45 16.29
C GLU A 266 0.19 41.73 14.94
N GLY A 267 -0.46 41.94 13.79
CA GLY A 267 -1.55 42.73 13.21
C GLY A 267 -1.76 42.19 11.76
N VAL A 268 -3.00 42.07 11.24
CA VAL A 268 -3.60 42.88 10.12
C VAL A 268 -2.63 43.10 8.93
N SER A 269 -2.86 42.75 7.66
CA SER A 269 -3.95 42.98 6.65
C SER A 269 -3.67 42.10 5.40
N SER A 270 -4.64 41.49 4.69
CA SER A 270 -5.34 41.96 3.45
C SER A 270 -4.40 42.62 2.40
N GLU A 271 -4.36 42.29 1.10
CA GLU A 271 -5.39 42.28 0.04
C GLU A 271 -4.84 41.66 -1.28
N GLU A 272 -5.77 41.25 -2.18
CA GLU A 272 -5.81 41.35 -3.66
C GLU A 272 -4.53 41.07 -4.51
N GLY A 273 -4.55 40.43 -5.68
CA GLY A 273 -5.58 40.19 -6.71
C GLY A 273 -4.87 40.12 -8.08
N VAL A 274 -5.68 39.85 -9.12
CA VAL A 274 -5.44 40.07 -10.58
C VAL A 274 -5.08 38.86 -11.46
N ASP A 275 -6.10 38.56 -12.26
CA ASP A 275 -6.22 38.01 -13.62
C ASP A 275 -4.99 37.94 -14.54
N GLY A 276 -5.01 36.91 -15.40
CA GLY A 276 -4.09 36.78 -16.54
C GLY A 276 -4.57 35.73 -17.54
N MET A 277 -5.72 35.99 -18.17
CA MET A 277 -6.29 35.28 -19.31
C MET A 277 -5.48 35.61 -20.57
N VAL A 278 -4.92 34.60 -21.26
CA VAL A 278 -4.43 34.77 -22.65
C VAL A 278 -4.94 33.61 -23.48
N ASP A 279 -5.94 33.95 -24.29
CA ASP A 279 -6.45 33.22 -25.43
C ASP A 279 -5.53 33.52 -26.62
N THR A 280 -5.15 32.51 -27.40
CA THR A 280 -4.60 32.75 -28.74
C THR A 280 -5.03 31.63 -29.67
N THR A 281 -6.14 31.89 -30.33
CA THR A 281 -6.59 31.24 -31.57
C THR A 281 -5.73 31.72 -32.73
N LEU A 282 -5.25 30.79 -33.58
CA LEU A 282 -4.74 31.10 -34.91
C LEU A 282 -5.16 29.98 -35.89
N GLN A 283 -6.28 30.23 -36.56
CA GLN A 283 -6.57 29.91 -37.98
C GLN A 283 -5.56 30.70 -38.85
N THR A 284 -5.13 30.37 -40.06
CA THR A 284 -5.53 29.53 -41.22
C THR A 284 -4.22 29.01 -41.87
N ASP A 285 -4.17 28.05 -42.80
CA ASP A 285 -4.52 28.17 -44.21
C ASP A 285 -4.51 26.79 -44.90
N ASP A 286 -5.48 26.64 -45.80
CA ASP A 286 -5.54 25.66 -46.89
C ASP A 286 -4.33 25.78 -47.81
N ASP A 287 -3.85 24.65 -48.35
CA ASP A 287 -3.43 24.61 -49.76
C ASP A 287 -3.56 23.19 -50.34
N GLN A 288 -4.10 23.18 -51.56
CA GLN A 288 -4.51 22.06 -52.38
C GLN A 288 -3.36 21.50 -53.26
N GLU A 289 -3.69 20.38 -53.94
CA GLU A 289 -3.10 19.85 -55.18
C GLU A 289 -1.71 19.20 -55.08
N GLY A 290 -1.41 18.03 -55.66
CA GLY A 290 -2.16 17.15 -56.54
C GLY A 290 -1.17 16.29 -57.36
N ARG A 291 -1.32 14.96 -57.29
CA ARG A 291 -1.03 13.92 -58.33
C ARG A 291 0.39 13.84 -58.95
N PRO A 292 0.74 12.78 -59.73
CA PRO A 292 -0.05 11.78 -60.46
C PRO A 292 -0.32 10.46 -59.71
#